data_AF-A0AA37BMC7-F1
#
_entry.id   AF-A0AA37BMC7-F1
#
_cell.length_a   1.000
_cell.length_b   1.000
_cell.length_c   1.000
_cell.angle_alpha   90.00
_cell.angle_beta   90.00
_cell.angle_gamma   90.00
#
_symmetry.space_group_name_H-M   'P 1'
#
loop_
_entity.id
_entity.type
_entity.pdbx_description
1 polymer ?
#
loop_
_entity_poly.entity_id
_entity_poly.type
_entity_poly.pdbx_seq_one_letter_code
_entity_poly.pdbx_strand_id
1 'polypeptide(L)'
;MDPIGDELLEVVVAELGYRERPGQHTKFGEWYSTAVVRDPQYRTAPWCDMFIAWAAEKADVADYVGRFAWTPSHARWFETNGAWSAEPEPGALVFFDWSGGDDIKGVDHVGIVERVDGGTIHTIEANVDRVWLKRKVRDQEKVVGYGLPRKVKENLARSAVEGEAAPAGRPVEVRPAPAADTTALTLSDAGGALPVLLEPAPLTVLACLVLGWTFLVARWRPRPAPGGRHRRSGRRRAGAEHRQDLID
;
A
#
# COMPACT_ATOMS: atom_id res chain seq x y z
N MET A 1 12.64 -23.64 -3.89
CA MET A 1 13.34 -22.45 -3.40
C MET A 1 12.97 -21.32 -4.33
N ASP A 2 12.54 -20.18 -3.80
CA ASP A 2 12.27 -18.96 -4.57
C ASP A 2 13.61 -18.21 -4.72
N PRO A 3 14.29 -18.28 -5.88
CA PRO A 3 15.61 -17.66 -6.02
C PRO A 3 15.54 -16.13 -5.89
N ILE A 4 14.42 -15.53 -6.30
CA ILE A 4 14.19 -14.08 -6.20
C ILE A 4 14.01 -13.68 -4.74
N GLY A 5 13.27 -14.49 -4.00
CA GLY A 5 13.13 -14.37 -2.56
C GLY A 5 14.47 -14.44 -1.82
N ASP A 6 15.33 -15.39 -2.20
CA ASP A 6 16.66 -15.57 -1.62
C ASP A 6 17.57 -14.36 -1.90
N GLU A 7 17.61 -13.88 -3.16
CA GLU A 7 18.36 -12.69 -3.58
C GLU A 7 17.89 -11.43 -2.83
N LEU A 8 16.57 -11.27 -2.67
CA LEU A 8 15.99 -10.16 -1.92
C LEU A 8 16.33 -10.25 -0.42
N LEU A 9 16.24 -11.45 0.17
CA LEU A 9 16.56 -11.68 1.58
C LEU A 9 18.03 -11.39 1.89
N GLU A 10 18.96 -11.70 0.99
CA GLU A 10 20.39 -11.37 1.17
C GLU A 10 20.59 -9.87 1.40
N VAL A 11 19.99 -9.04 0.53
CA VAL A 11 20.06 -7.58 0.65
C VAL A 11 19.36 -7.09 1.91
N VAL A 12 18.17 -7.61 2.21
CA VAL A 12 17.37 -7.18 3.35
C VAL A 12 18.05 -7.50 4.69
N VAL A 13 18.66 -8.69 4.81
CA VAL A 13 19.40 -9.11 6.01
C VAL A 13 20.59 -8.19 6.29
N ALA A 14 21.27 -7.70 5.26
CA ALA A 14 22.40 -6.78 5.41
C ALA A 14 22.02 -5.42 6.02
N GLU A 15 20.74 -5.04 5.96
CA GLU A 15 20.23 -3.76 6.47
C GLU A 15 19.63 -3.85 7.89
N LEU A 16 19.69 -5.02 8.53
CA LEU A 16 19.19 -5.22 9.88
C LEU A 16 19.82 -4.27 10.90
N GLY A 17 18.95 -3.67 11.72
CA GLY A 17 19.36 -2.69 12.72
C GLY A 17 19.35 -1.25 12.19
N TYR A 18 19.05 -1.02 10.91
CA TYR A 18 18.86 0.33 10.39
C TYR A 18 17.76 1.07 11.16
N ARG A 19 18.04 2.34 11.49
CA ARG A 19 17.12 3.24 12.17
C ARG A 19 17.03 4.56 11.41
N GLU A 20 15.81 5.08 11.25
CA GLU A 20 15.63 6.37 10.60
C GLU A 20 16.26 7.53 11.39
N ARG A 21 16.67 8.57 10.66
CA ARG A 21 17.15 9.83 11.23
C ARG A 21 15.95 10.69 11.68
N PRO A 22 16.15 11.67 12.58
CA PRO A 22 15.08 12.57 12.99
C PRO A 22 14.29 13.16 11.80
N GLY A 23 12.98 13.26 11.95
CA GLY A 23 12.10 13.74 10.88
C GLY A 23 11.76 12.69 9.81
N GLN A 24 11.78 11.40 10.14
CA GLN A 24 11.46 10.29 9.21
C GLN A 24 12.42 10.15 8.02
N HIS A 25 13.63 10.69 8.14
CA HIS A 25 14.59 10.65 7.05
C HIS A 25 15.32 9.31 6.98
N THR A 26 15.21 8.64 5.83
CA THR A 26 15.96 7.41 5.54
C THR A 26 16.74 7.52 4.23
N LYS A 27 17.79 6.71 4.07
CA LYS A 27 18.46 6.55 2.77
C LYS A 27 17.53 5.97 1.71
N PHE A 28 16.56 5.14 2.13
CA PHE A 28 15.55 4.53 1.27
C PHE A 28 14.57 5.57 0.73
N GLY A 29 14.01 6.42 1.60
CA GLY A 29 13.14 7.53 1.21
C GLY A 29 13.87 8.58 0.37
N GLU A 30 15.12 8.91 0.69
CA GLU A 30 15.94 9.80 -0.15
C GLU A 30 16.13 9.23 -1.55
N TRP A 31 16.57 7.97 -1.66
CA TRP A 31 16.72 7.28 -2.94
C TRP A 31 15.40 7.22 -3.70
N TYR A 32 14.30 6.83 -3.06
CA TYR A 32 13.00 6.73 -3.71
C TYR A 32 12.55 8.08 -4.27
N SER A 33 12.67 9.14 -3.46
CA SER A 33 12.29 10.50 -3.84
C SER A 33 13.10 11.08 -5.01
N THR A 34 14.34 10.62 -5.23
CA THR A 34 15.26 11.22 -6.21
C THR A 34 15.46 10.34 -7.44
N ALA A 35 15.61 9.04 -7.26
CA ALA A 35 15.90 8.08 -8.32
C ALA A 35 14.64 7.44 -8.91
N VAL A 36 13.58 7.25 -8.11
CA VAL A 36 12.37 6.53 -8.55
C VAL A 36 11.28 7.50 -9.00
N VAL A 37 10.78 8.35 -8.09
CA VAL A 37 9.58 9.18 -8.38
C VAL A 37 9.86 10.67 -8.61
N ARG A 38 11.07 11.15 -8.28
CA ARG A 38 11.46 12.57 -8.41
C ARG A 38 10.53 13.54 -7.67
N ASP A 39 10.02 13.10 -6.53
CA ASP A 39 9.10 13.86 -5.69
C ASP A 39 9.64 13.93 -4.24
N PRO A 40 10.02 15.13 -3.76
CA PRO A 40 10.55 15.36 -2.42
C PRO A 40 9.66 14.85 -1.27
N GLN A 41 8.34 14.71 -1.47
CA GLN A 41 7.45 14.28 -0.40
C GLN A 41 7.81 12.89 0.17
N TYR A 42 8.43 12.04 -0.66
CA TYR A 42 8.81 10.67 -0.27
C TYR A 42 10.08 10.60 0.60
N ARG A 43 10.84 11.69 0.74
CA ARG A 43 12.06 11.71 1.59
C ARG A 43 11.79 11.38 3.05
N THR A 44 10.61 11.74 3.53
CA THR A 44 10.19 11.64 4.93
C THR A 44 8.85 10.91 5.08
N ALA A 45 8.44 10.16 4.07
CA ALA A 45 7.22 9.36 4.10
C ALA A 45 7.46 8.01 4.83
N PRO A 46 6.38 7.33 5.28
CA PRO A 46 6.48 5.95 5.76
C PRO A 46 7.21 5.05 4.76
N TRP A 47 8.23 4.33 5.21
CA TRP A 47 9.27 3.78 4.34
C TRP A 47 9.32 2.25 4.28
N CYS A 48 8.30 1.55 4.78
CA CYS A 48 8.24 0.09 4.73
C CYS A 48 8.38 -0.42 3.29
N ASP A 49 7.58 0.12 2.38
CA ASP A 49 7.56 -0.33 0.98
C ASP A 49 8.70 0.27 0.15
N MET A 50 9.09 1.52 0.44
CA MET A 50 10.28 2.15 -0.19
C MET A 50 11.56 1.39 0.12
N PHE A 51 11.65 0.76 1.30
CA PHE A 51 12.76 -0.13 1.63
C PHE A 51 12.74 -1.40 0.77
N ILE A 52 11.57 -2.04 0.61
CA ILE A 52 11.43 -3.23 -0.24
C ILE A 52 11.80 -2.89 -1.70
N ALA A 53 11.33 -1.75 -2.22
CA ALA A 53 11.71 -1.27 -3.54
C ALA A 53 13.22 -1.07 -3.69
N TRP A 54 13.87 -0.47 -2.68
CA TRP A 54 15.32 -0.29 -2.67
C TRP A 54 16.05 -1.62 -2.64
N ALA A 55 15.60 -2.56 -1.82
CA ALA A 55 16.22 -3.87 -1.70
C ALA A 55 16.10 -4.66 -3.01
N ALA A 56 14.93 -4.62 -3.65
CA ALA A 56 14.71 -5.24 -4.94
C ALA A 56 15.58 -4.65 -6.06
N GLU A 57 15.81 -3.33 -6.05
CA GLU A 57 16.74 -2.69 -6.97
C GLU A 57 18.18 -3.16 -6.74
N LYS A 58 18.60 -3.33 -5.48
CA LYS A 58 19.96 -3.79 -5.14
C LYS A 58 20.20 -5.26 -5.42
N ALA A 59 19.16 -6.07 -5.33
CA ALA A 59 19.18 -7.48 -5.69
C ALA A 59 18.99 -7.72 -7.20
N ASP A 60 18.74 -6.68 -8.01
CA ASP A 60 18.43 -6.79 -9.44
C ASP A 60 17.17 -7.63 -9.75
N VAL A 61 16.17 -7.54 -8.87
CA VAL A 61 14.90 -8.30 -8.96
C VAL A 61 13.66 -7.42 -8.96
N ALA A 62 13.84 -6.11 -9.15
CA ALA A 62 12.75 -5.13 -9.09
C ALA A 62 11.65 -5.34 -10.15
N ASP A 63 11.92 -6.09 -11.23
CA ASP A 63 10.90 -6.45 -12.23
C ASP A 63 9.89 -7.49 -11.70
N TYR A 64 10.26 -8.22 -10.64
CA TYR A 64 9.44 -9.27 -10.04
C TYR A 64 8.90 -8.91 -8.65
N VAL A 65 9.50 -7.90 -8.01
CA VAL A 65 9.08 -7.39 -6.70
C VAL A 65 8.35 -6.06 -6.83
N GLY A 66 8.73 -5.20 -7.78
CA GLY A 66 8.13 -3.88 -7.98
C GLY A 66 8.81 -2.75 -7.21
N ARG A 67 8.36 -1.52 -7.48
CA ARG A 67 8.88 -0.27 -6.89
C ARG A 67 7.72 0.56 -6.34
N PHE A 68 7.32 0.24 -5.11
CA PHE A 68 6.14 0.85 -4.47
C PHE A 68 6.52 1.66 -3.22
N ALA A 69 5.63 2.59 -2.87
CA ALA A 69 5.63 3.29 -1.59
C ALA A 69 4.29 3.16 -0.85
N TRP A 70 3.21 2.77 -1.55
CA TRP A 70 1.87 2.63 -1.00
C TRP A 70 1.44 1.16 -1.02
N THR A 71 1.28 0.58 0.17
CA THR A 71 1.16 -0.86 0.40
C THR A 71 -0.09 -1.50 -0.24
N PRO A 72 -1.28 -0.88 -0.26
CA PRO A 72 -2.43 -1.44 -0.98
C PRO A 72 -2.20 -1.58 -2.49
N SER A 73 -1.51 -0.61 -3.12
CA SER A 73 -1.16 -0.70 -4.54
C SER A 73 -0.20 -1.85 -4.81
N HIS A 74 0.76 -2.08 -3.91
CA HIS A 74 1.71 -3.16 -4.05
C HIS A 74 1.05 -4.53 -3.91
N ALA A 75 0.19 -4.71 -2.90
CA ALA A 75 -0.61 -5.93 -2.75
C ALA A 75 -1.50 -6.17 -3.98
N ARG A 76 -2.18 -5.13 -4.48
CA ARG A 76 -3.01 -5.21 -5.69
C ARG A 76 -2.20 -5.58 -6.94
N TRP A 77 -0.94 -5.14 -7.02
CA TRP A 77 -0.06 -5.48 -8.13
C TRP A 77 0.27 -6.97 -8.15
N PHE A 78 0.56 -7.60 -7.00
CA PHE A 78 0.74 -9.05 -6.96
C PHE A 78 -0.54 -9.82 -7.34
N GLU A 79 -1.71 -9.36 -6.90
CA GLU A 79 -3.00 -9.94 -7.31
C GLU A 79 -3.17 -9.87 -8.83
N THR A 80 -2.93 -8.70 -9.42
CA THR A 80 -3.06 -8.49 -10.87
C THR A 80 -2.05 -9.31 -11.68
N ASN A 81 -0.87 -9.57 -11.13
CA ASN A 81 0.15 -10.42 -11.75
C ASN A 81 -0.05 -11.92 -11.48
N GLY A 82 -1.19 -12.34 -10.91
CA GLY A 82 -1.45 -13.75 -10.60
C GLY A 82 -0.48 -14.35 -9.59
N ALA A 83 0.08 -13.50 -8.72
CA ALA A 83 1.16 -13.80 -7.79
C ALA A 83 0.76 -13.54 -6.33
N TRP A 84 -0.55 -13.41 -6.05
CA TRP A 84 -1.09 -13.33 -4.70
C TRP A 84 -1.36 -14.71 -4.10
N SER A 85 -1.15 -14.87 -2.80
CA SER A 85 -1.31 -16.13 -2.08
C SER A 85 -1.87 -15.90 -0.68
N ALA A 86 -2.63 -16.87 -0.19
CA ALA A 86 -3.05 -16.95 1.21
C ALA A 86 -1.99 -17.67 2.09
N GLU A 87 -1.09 -18.43 1.47
CA GLU A 87 -0.08 -19.24 2.18
C GLU A 87 1.27 -18.53 2.22
N PRO A 88 1.95 -18.52 3.39
CA PRO A 88 3.29 -17.98 3.53
C PRO A 88 4.35 -18.90 2.95
N GLU A 89 5.43 -18.30 2.46
CA GLU A 89 6.66 -19.01 2.09
C GLU A 89 7.87 -18.08 2.27
N PRO A 90 9.06 -18.62 2.53
CA PRO A 90 10.30 -17.82 2.55
C PRO A 90 10.47 -17.03 1.25
N GLY A 91 10.82 -15.75 1.36
CA GLY A 91 10.98 -14.83 0.25
C GLY A 91 9.71 -14.08 -0.17
N ALA A 92 8.54 -14.51 0.28
CA ALA A 92 7.29 -13.81 0.02
C ALA A 92 7.24 -12.45 0.73
N LEU A 93 6.58 -11.48 0.09
CA LEU A 93 6.20 -10.24 0.76
C LEU A 93 4.90 -10.50 1.52
N VAL A 94 4.87 -10.17 2.81
CA VAL A 94 3.69 -10.31 3.65
C VAL A 94 3.06 -8.94 3.85
N PHE A 95 1.74 -8.85 3.65
CA PHE A 95 0.97 -7.63 3.77
C PHE A 95 0.00 -7.72 4.95
N PHE A 96 -0.01 -6.69 5.79
CA PHE A 96 -0.78 -6.66 7.03
C PHE A 96 -1.83 -5.55 7.05
N ASP A 97 -2.97 -5.83 7.69
CA ASP A 97 -3.98 -4.86 8.10
C ASP A 97 -4.04 -4.87 9.63
N TRP A 98 -3.70 -3.75 10.26
CA TRP A 98 -3.65 -3.66 11.73
C TRP A 98 -5.03 -3.58 12.37
N SER A 99 -6.00 -3.02 11.65
CA SER A 99 -7.41 -3.05 12.05
C SER A 99 -7.98 -4.48 11.95
N GLY A 100 -7.39 -5.29 11.06
CA GLY A 100 -7.79 -6.65 10.76
C GLY A 100 -8.84 -6.69 9.66
N GLY A 101 -8.79 -7.75 8.86
CA GLY A 101 -9.60 -7.92 7.66
C GLY A 101 -8.80 -8.61 6.57
N ASP A 102 -9.46 -8.84 5.44
CA ASP A 102 -8.91 -9.50 4.24
C ASP A 102 -8.96 -8.61 3.00
N ASP A 103 -9.37 -7.34 3.13
CA ASP A 103 -9.37 -6.38 2.01
C ASP A 103 -7.98 -5.75 1.83
N ILE A 104 -7.42 -5.91 0.63
CA ILE A 104 -6.18 -5.25 0.19
C ILE A 104 -6.21 -3.73 0.45
N LYS A 105 -7.37 -3.08 0.41
CA LYS A 105 -7.50 -1.64 0.71
C LYS A 105 -7.17 -1.29 2.16
N GLY A 106 -7.30 -2.25 3.08
CA GLY A 106 -6.95 -2.11 4.50
C GLY A 106 -5.47 -2.37 4.80
N VAL A 107 -4.65 -2.70 3.79
CA VAL A 107 -3.23 -3.01 4.02
C VAL A 107 -2.46 -1.77 4.47
N ASP A 108 -1.97 -1.82 5.71
CA ASP A 108 -1.21 -0.77 6.38
C ASP A 108 0.31 -0.95 6.24
N HIS A 109 0.77 -2.19 6.04
CA HIS A 109 2.18 -2.53 6.17
C HIS A 109 2.61 -3.71 5.29
N VAL A 110 3.91 -3.73 4.98
CA VAL A 110 4.57 -4.81 4.26
C VAL A 110 5.87 -5.20 4.95
N GLY A 111 6.18 -6.50 4.94
CA GLY A 111 7.48 -7.06 5.30
C GLY A 111 7.87 -8.19 4.35
N ILE A 112 9.01 -8.83 4.60
CA ILE A 112 9.43 -10.05 3.89
C ILE A 112 9.44 -11.24 4.84
N VAL A 113 8.95 -12.40 4.40
CA VAL A 113 9.01 -13.66 5.15
C VAL A 113 10.42 -14.23 5.03
N GLU A 114 11.16 -14.30 6.14
CA GLU A 114 12.46 -14.94 6.23
C GLU A 114 12.31 -16.47 6.37
N ARG A 115 11.34 -16.92 7.18
CA ARG A 115 11.04 -18.34 7.38
C ARG A 115 9.66 -18.58 8.00
N VAL A 116 9.18 -19.82 7.93
CA VAL A 116 7.86 -20.25 8.43
C VAL A 116 8.01 -21.46 9.36
N ASP A 117 7.47 -21.39 10.58
CA ASP A 117 7.42 -22.50 11.56
C ASP A 117 5.97 -22.75 12.01
N GLY A 118 5.35 -23.84 11.55
CA GLY A 118 4.11 -24.35 12.13
C GLY A 118 2.98 -23.32 12.26
N GLY A 119 2.82 -22.44 11.25
CA GLY A 119 1.81 -21.37 11.22
C GLY A 119 2.29 -20.02 11.76
N THR A 120 3.48 -19.95 12.34
CA THR A 120 4.16 -18.70 12.72
C THR A 120 5.09 -18.26 11.58
N ILE A 121 5.08 -16.96 11.26
CA ILE A 121 6.00 -16.39 10.28
C ILE A 121 7.08 -15.56 10.99
N HIS A 122 8.30 -15.68 10.48
CA HIS A 122 9.42 -14.85 10.89
C HIS A 122 9.70 -13.90 9.75
N THR A 123 9.64 -12.62 10.05
CA THR A 123 9.66 -11.55 9.05
C THR A 123 10.82 -10.61 9.27
N ILE A 124 11.28 -9.96 8.21
CA ILE A 124 12.11 -8.76 8.31
C ILE A 124 11.27 -7.58 7.85
N GLU A 125 11.13 -6.59 8.73
CA GLU A 125 10.20 -5.47 8.55
C GLU A 125 10.94 -4.15 8.75
N ALA A 126 10.74 -3.23 7.82
CA ALA A 126 11.21 -1.85 7.87
C ALA A 126 10.11 -0.92 8.38
N ASN A 127 10.46 0.22 8.97
CA ASN A 127 9.50 1.18 9.54
C ASN A 127 8.55 0.56 10.59
N VAL A 128 9.07 -0.35 11.43
CA VAL A 128 8.31 -1.00 12.51
C VAL A 128 8.75 -0.51 13.89
N ASP A 129 7.88 -0.61 14.90
CA ASP A 129 8.15 -0.31 16.32
C ASP A 129 8.78 1.08 16.54
N ARG A 130 8.19 2.10 15.91
CA ARG A 130 8.67 3.48 15.93
C ARG A 130 10.10 3.55 15.38
N VAL A 131 10.29 3.19 14.11
CA VAL A 131 11.43 3.56 13.25
C VAL A 131 12.54 2.52 12.96
N TRP A 132 12.29 1.23 13.15
CA TRP A 132 13.31 0.18 12.99
C TRP A 132 13.16 -0.64 11.71
N LEU A 133 14.30 -1.12 11.19
CA LEU A 133 14.39 -2.29 10.33
C LEU A 133 14.89 -3.48 11.16
N LYS A 134 14.03 -4.47 11.38
CA LYS A 134 14.38 -5.61 12.25
C LYS A 134 13.55 -6.86 11.97
N ARG A 135 13.99 -7.96 12.58
CA ARG A 135 13.23 -9.21 12.62
C ARG A 135 12.01 -9.09 13.54
N LYS A 136 10.92 -9.73 13.13
CA LYS A 136 9.69 -9.91 13.92
C LYS A 136 9.24 -11.36 13.82
N VAL A 137 8.54 -11.80 14.85
CA VAL A 137 7.80 -13.06 14.86
C VAL A 137 6.33 -12.67 14.90
N ARG A 138 5.55 -13.19 13.96
CA ARG A 138 4.14 -12.83 13.80
C ARG A 138 3.28 -14.10 13.75
N ASP A 139 2.14 -14.06 14.42
CA ASP A 139 0.99 -14.86 14.00
C ASP A 139 0.44 -14.30 12.67
N GLN A 140 -0.53 -15.00 12.10
CA GLN A 140 -1.12 -14.63 10.81
C GLN A 140 -2.49 -13.96 10.93
N GLU A 141 -2.95 -13.59 12.13
CA GLU A 141 -4.30 -13.03 12.34
C GLU A 141 -4.51 -11.68 11.63
N LYS A 142 -3.43 -10.91 11.49
CA LYS A 142 -3.42 -9.60 10.83
C LYS A 142 -2.88 -9.64 9.40
N VAL A 143 -2.65 -10.81 8.85
CA VAL A 143 -2.15 -10.97 7.48
C VAL A 143 -3.33 -10.91 6.52
N VAL A 144 -3.24 -10.02 5.54
CA VAL A 144 -4.19 -9.93 4.41
C VAL A 144 -3.80 -10.93 3.32
N GLY A 145 -2.50 -11.11 3.10
CA GLY A 145 -1.98 -12.14 2.21
C GLY A 145 -0.52 -11.91 1.85
N TYR A 146 -0.07 -12.65 0.85
CA TYR A 146 1.33 -12.75 0.45
C TYR A 146 1.52 -12.48 -1.03
N GLY A 147 2.47 -11.62 -1.36
CA GLY A 147 2.97 -11.40 -2.71
C GLY A 147 4.15 -12.32 -2.99
N LEU A 148 4.11 -13.04 -4.11
CA LEU A 148 5.08 -14.09 -4.45
C LEU A 148 5.94 -13.71 -5.67
N PRO A 149 7.16 -13.15 -5.47
CA PRO A 149 7.99 -12.68 -6.57
C PRO A 149 8.30 -13.72 -7.66
N ARG A 150 8.63 -14.98 -7.31
CA ARG A 150 8.82 -16.03 -8.35
C ARG A 150 7.60 -16.23 -9.24
N LYS A 151 6.38 -16.06 -8.73
CA LYS A 151 5.17 -16.26 -9.55
C LYS A 151 5.00 -15.13 -10.55
N VAL A 152 5.43 -13.91 -10.22
CA VAL A 152 5.49 -12.82 -11.19
C VAL A 152 6.41 -13.24 -12.35
N LYS A 153 7.63 -13.72 -12.05
CA LYS A 153 8.56 -14.20 -13.08
C LYS A 153 7.97 -15.35 -13.92
N GLU A 154 7.39 -16.35 -13.28
CA GLU A 154 6.75 -17.50 -13.94
C GLU A 154 5.61 -17.06 -14.87
N ASN A 155 4.77 -16.12 -14.42
CA ASN A 155 3.63 -15.63 -15.18
C ASN A 155 4.06 -14.75 -16.35
N LEU A 156 5.07 -13.88 -16.17
CA LEU A 156 5.64 -13.10 -17.26
C LEU A 156 6.26 -14.00 -18.34
N ALA A 157 7.00 -15.04 -17.94
CA ALA A 157 7.56 -16.02 -18.88
C ALA A 157 6.47 -16.77 -19.64
N ARG A 158 5.38 -17.16 -18.96
CA ARG A 158 4.23 -17.82 -19.60
C ARG A 158 3.55 -16.93 -20.62
N SER A 159 3.29 -15.66 -20.28
CA SER A 159 2.68 -14.70 -21.18
C SER A 159 3.55 -14.40 -22.41
N ALA A 160 4.88 -14.43 -22.29
CA ALA A 160 5.78 -14.30 -23.44
C ALA A 160 5.63 -15.47 -24.41
N VAL A 161 5.58 -16.71 -23.91
CA VAL A 161 5.40 -17.92 -24.73
C VAL A 161 4.02 -17.95 -25.39
N GLU A 162 2.95 -17.59 -24.66
CA GLU A 162 1.59 -17.56 -25.20
C GLU A 162 1.39 -16.45 -26.22
N GLY A 163 2.03 -15.29 -26.03
CA GLY A 163 2.03 -14.19 -27.00
C GLY A 163 2.77 -14.53 -28.30
N GLU A 164 3.79 -15.39 -28.23
CA GLU A 164 4.54 -15.88 -29.39
C GLU A 164 3.85 -17.07 -30.10
N ALA A 165 3.02 -17.83 -29.38
CA ALA A 165 2.25 -18.96 -29.92
C ALA A 165 0.88 -18.56 -30.52
N ALA A 166 0.49 -17.28 -30.51
CA ALA A 166 -0.71 -16.81 -31.17
C ALA A 166 -0.60 -17.04 -32.71
N PRO A 167 -1.53 -17.77 -33.34
CA PRO A 167 -1.38 -18.12 -34.76
C PRO A 167 -1.46 -16.86 -35.62
N ALA A 168 -0.53 -16.71 -36.56
CA ALA A 168 -0.64 -15.76 -37.66
C ALA A 168 -2.00 -15.98 -38.35
N GLY A 169 -2.92 -15.04 -38.14
CA GLY A 169 -4.29 -15.11 -38.64
C GLY A 169 -4.30 -15.31 -40.15
N ARG A 170 -5.16 -16.23 -40.60
CA ARG A 170 -5.51 -16.36 -42.03
C ARG A 170 -5.97 -14.99 -42.56
N PRO A 171 -5.67 -14.61 -43.81
CA PRO A 171 -6.12 -13.34 -44.35
C PRO A 171 -7.65 -13.29 -44.31
N VAL A 172 -8.20 -12.30 -43.62
CA VAL A 172 -9.62 -11.99 -43.68
C VAL A 172 -9.90 -11.46 -45.08
N GLU A 173 -10.58 -12.26 -45.91
CA GLU A 173 -11.09 -11.82 -47.20
C GLU A 173 -12.24 -10.83 -46.94
N VAL A 174 -11.97 -9.53 -47.13
CA VAL A 174 -12.99 -8.48 -47.08
C VAL A 174 -13.77 -8.55 -48.40
N ARG A 175 -14.99 -9.09 -48.34
CA ARG A 175 -15.97 -8.91 -49.42
C ARG A 175 -16.70 -7.58 -49.24
N PRO A 176 -16.82 -6.73 -50.28
CA PRO A 176 -17.63 -5.52 -50.18
C PRO A 176 -19.11 -5.87 -50.04
N ALA A 177 -19.82 -5.11 -49.20
CA ALA A 177 -21.27 -5.18 -49.07
C ALA A 177 -21.95 -4.65 -50.36
N PRO A 178 -23.09 -5.22 -50.79
CA PRO A 178 -23.84 -4.66 -51.91
C PRO A 178 -24.47 -3.31 -51.50
N ALA A 179 -24.44 -2.34 -52.41
CA ALA A 179 -25.02 -1.02 -52.20
C ALA A 179 -26.54 -1.09 -52.07
N ALA A 180 -27.11 -0.39 -51.09
CA ALA A 180 -28.54 -0.24 -50.92
C ALA A 180 -29.07 0.90 -51.81
N ASP A 181 -29.90 0.55 -52.80
CA ASP A 181 -30.70 1.50 -53.54
C ASP A 181 -31.80 2.11 -52.65
N THR A 182 -32.01 3.41 -52.82
CA THR A 182 -32.97 4.23 -52.07
C THR A 182 -34.31 4.28 -52.79
N THR A 183 -35.38 3.75 -52.19
CA THR A 183 -36.72 4.37 -52.25
C THR A 183 -37.64 3.81 -51.15
N ALA A 184 -38.10 4.69 -50.27
CA ALA A 184 -39.21 4.41 -49.36
C ALA A 184 -40.48 5.11 -49.89
N LEU A 185 -41.58 4.36 -50.02
CA LEU A 185 -42.96 4.84 -49.97
C LEU A 185 -43.92 3.64 -49.95
N THR A 186 -44.53 3.36 -48.80
CA THR A 186 -45.99 3.43 -48.55
C THR A 186 -46.34 2.66 -47.28
N LEU A 187 -47.13 3.32 -46.42
CA LEU A 187 -47.72 2.81 -45.19
C LEU A 187 -49.12 2.24 -45.48
N SER A 188 -49.54 1.23 -44.72
CA SER A 188 -50.88 1.21 -44.11
C SER A 188 -50.96 0.25 -42.93
N ASP A 189 -51.87 0.65 -42.04
CA ASP A 189 -51.96 0.43 -40.60
C ASP A 189 -52.85 -0.77 -40.20
N ALA A 190 -52.73 -1.17 -38.94
CA ALA A 190 -53.89 -1.53 -38.11
C ALA A 190 -53.50 -1.34 -36.64
N GLY A 191 -53.57 -0.11 -36.13
CA GLY A 191 -53.21 0.15 -34.74
C GLY A 191 -53.04 1.60 -34.30
N GLY A 192 -53.36 2.63 -35.09
CA GLY A 192 -53.70 3.97 -34.58
C GLY A 192 -52.55 4.80 -34.00
N ALA A 193 -52.22 5.90 -34.69
CA ALA A 193 -51.29 6.93 -34.26
C ALA A 193 -52.01 8.07 -33.48
N LEU A 194 -51.29 8.74 -32.57
CA LEU A 194 -51.09 10.20 -32.64
C LEU A 194 -49.84 10.64 -31.82
N PRO A 195 -49.19 11.76 -32.19
CA PRO A 195 -47.80 12.11 -31.86
C PRO A 195 -47.69 13.22 -30.82
N VAL A 196 -46.53 13.38 -30.16
CA VAL A 196 -46.11 14.70 -29.65
C VAL A 196 -44.60 14.88 -29.81
N LEU A 197 -44.27 16.06 -30.33
CA LEU A 197 -42.97 16.59 -30.71
C LEU A 197 -42.08 17.00 -29.51
N LEU A 198 -40.78 16.82 -29.73
CA LEU A 198 -39.59 17.55 -29.30
C LEU A 198 -39.78 18.94 -28.63
N GLU A 199 -39.00 19.23 -27.56
CA GLU A 199 -37.97 20.30 -27.49
C GLU A 199 -37.24 20.32 -26.11
N PRO A 200 -35.91 20.57 -26.05
CA PRO A 200 -35.14 20.71 -24.82
C PRO A 200 -34.91 22.17 -24.37
N ALA A 201 -34.64 22.34 -23.05
CA ALA A 201 -34.09 23.51 -22.33
C ALA A 201 -35.14 24.54 -21.79
N PRO A 202 -34.89 25.34 -20.70
CA PRO A 202 -33.58 25.84 -20.26
C PRO A 202 -33.26 25.86 -18.74
N LEU A 203 -31.96 26.08 -18.50
CA LEU A 203 -31.32 26.55 -17.26
C LEU A 203 -32.14 27.64 -16.54
N THR A 204 -32.42 27.44 -15.26
CA THR A 204 -32.79 28.54 -14.34
C THR A 204 -31.58 28.99 -13.53
N VAL A 205 -31.37 30.29 -13.62
CA VAL A 205 -30.25 31.09 -13.10
C VAL A 205 -30.64 31.71 -11.75
N LEU A 206 -29.61 31.90 -10.91
CA LEU A 206 -29.44 32.90 -9.84
C LEU A 206 -30.03 32.69 -8.42
N ALA A 207 -29.09 32.43 -7.53
CA ALA A 207 -28.84 33.05 -6.23
C ALA A 207 -29.82 34.13 -5.71
N CYS A 208 -30.33 33.89 -4.50
CA CYS A 208 -30.65 34.93 -3.52
C CYS A 208 -30.16 34.52 -2.12
N LEU A 209 -29.16 35.27 -1.65
CA LEU A 209 -28.99 35.77 -0.28
C LEU A 209 -28.51 34.82 0.84
N VAL A 210 -27.19 34.87 1.03
CA VAL A 210 -26.51 35.23 2.29
C VAL A 210 -27.48 35.80 3.34
N LEU A 211 -27.57 35.16 4.51
CA LEU A 211 -27.67 35.76 5.85
C LEU A 211 -27.88 34.65 6.89
N GLY A 212 -26.87 34.38 7.72
CA GLY A 212 -26.99 33.40 8.80
C GLY A 212 -25.70 32.99 9.52
N TRP A 213 -24.60 33.74 9.35
CA TRP A 213 -23.53 33.74 10.35
C TRP A 213 -23.96 34.62 11.52
N THR A 214 -24.50 34.00 12.56
CA THR A 214 -24.57 34.57 13.91
C THR A 214 -23.90 33.58 14.84
N PHE A 215 -22.67 33.88 15.27
CA PHE A 215 -22.43 34.40 16.62
C PHE A 215 -23.13 33.58 17.71
N LEU A 216 -22.42 32.61 18.29
CA LEU A 216 -22.03 32.68 19.71
C LEU A 216 -20.98 31.60 20.01
N VAL A 217 -19.71 31.99 19.89
CA VAL A 217 -18.62 31.41 20.68
C VAL A 217 -18.88 31.82 22.13
N ALA A 218 -19.58 30.99 22.89
CA ALA A 218 -19.51 31.04 24.35
C ALA A 218 -20.08 29.76 24.95
N ARG A 219 -19.27 29.15 25.83
CA ARG A 219 -19.63 28.13 26.83
C ARG A 219 -19.46 26.67 26.44
N TRP A 220 -18.24 26.27 26.11
CA TRP A 220 -17.74 24.98 26.60
C TRP A 220 -16.31 25.18 27.16
N ARG A 221 -16.24 25.53 28.46
CA ARG A 221 -15.00 25.42 29.23
C ARG A 221 -14.95 23.99 29.80
N PRO A 222 -13.90 23.19 29.53
CA PRO A 222 -13.74 21.90 30.18
C PRO A 222 -13.53 22.09 31.69
N ARG A 223 -14.22 21.28 32.50
CA ARG A 223 -14.07 21.24 33.96
C ARG A 223 -12.66 20.70 34.31
N PRO A 224 -11.92 21.31 35.26
CA PRO A 224 -10.69 20.72 35.75
C PRO A 224 -11.00 19.51 36.66
N ALA A 225 -10.18 18.46 36.53
CA ALA A 225 -10.24 17.27 37.36
C ALA A 225 -9.99 17.58 38.86
N PRO A 226 -10.60 16.84 39.80
CA PRO A 226 -10.38 17.04 41.22
C PRO A 226 -8.95 16.60 41.61
N GLY A 227 -8.16 17.57 42.09
CA GLY A 227 -6.81 17.36 42.61
C GLY A 227 -6.80 16.50 43.87
N GLY A 228 -6.14 15.34 43.78
CA GLY A 228 -5.77 14.52 44.93
C GLY A 228 -4.69 15.20 45.76
N ARG A 229 -4.97 15.37 47.05
CA ARG A 229 -4.06 15.94 48.06
C ARG A 229 -2.79 15.09 48.19
N HIS A 230 -1.64 15.68 47.83
CA HIS A 230 -0.35 15.23 48.33
C HIS A 230 -0.24 15.52 49.83
N ARG A 231 -0.24 14.45 50.65
CA ARG A 231 0.10 14.52 52.07
C ARG A 231 1.61 14.60 52.21
N ARG A 232 2.07 15.70 52.81
CA ARG A 232 3.45 15.94 53.22
C ARG A 232 3.64 15.34 54.62
N SER A 233 4.44 14.28 54.72
CA SER A 233 5.25 13.94 55.90
C SER A 233 6.61 13.50 55.35
N GLY A 234 7.76 13.67 55.96
CA GLY A 234 8.15 14.14 57.26
C GLY A 234 9.66 13.88 57.27
N ARG A 235 10.43 14.95 57.38
CA ARG A 235 11.89 15.01 57.34
C ARG A 235 12.52 14.09 58.39
N ARG A 236 13.49 13.25 58.01
CA ARG A 236 14.62 12.86 58.88
C ARG A 236 15.93 12.98 58.11
N ARG A 237 16.81 13.82 58.66
CA ARG A 237 18.23 13.99 58.32
C ARG A 237 19.05 13.00 59.14
N ALA A 238 20.09 12.45 58.53
CA ALA A 238 21.41 12.03 59.07
C ALA A 238 21.92 10.90 58.15
N GLY A 239 23.13 10.87 57.60
CA GLY A 239 24.28 11.76 57.65
C GLY A 239 25.16 11.45 56.44
N ALA A 240 26.02 12.39 56.08
CA ALA A 240 27.04 12.24 55.05
C ALA A 240 28.41 12.35 55.74
N GLU A 241 29.26 11.35 55.54
CA GLU A 241 30.73 11.35 55.67
C GLU A 241 31.20 10.15 54.81
N HIS A 242 31.82 10.31 53.64
CA HIS A 242 33.17 10.79 53.30
C HIS A 242 34.22 9.65 53.22
N ARG A 243 35.04 9.74 52.14
CA ARG A 243 36.21 8.96 51.70
C ARG A 243 35.97 7.63 50.97
N GLN A 244 36.29 7.48 49.67
CA GLN A 244 37.58 7.54 48.95
C GLN A 244 38.58 6.41 49.30
N ASP A 245 38.88 5.66 48.23
CA ASP A 245 40.19 5.14 47.83
C ASP A 245 40.66 3.72 48.24
N LEU A 246 40.97 2.96 47.17
CA LEU A 246 42.17 2.13 46.93
C LEU A 246 42.25 0.66 47.43
N ILE A 247 42.46 -0.19 46.41
CA ILE A 247 43.44 -1.29 46.30
C ILE A 247 43.06 -2.70 46.79
N ASP A 248 43.38 -3.65 45.91
CA ASP A 248 43.45 -5.13 45.95
C ASP A 248 42.15 -5.96 45.85
#